data_AF-A0A4Q1JHJ1-F1
#
_entry.id   AF-A0A4Q1JHJ1-F1
#
_cell.length_a   1.000
_cell.length_b   1.000
_cell.length_c   1.000
_cell.angle_alpha   90.00
_cell.angle_beta   90.00
_cell.angle_gamma   90.00
#
_symmetry.space_group_name_H-M   'P 1'
#
loop_
_entity.id
_entity.type
_entity.pdbx_description
1 polymer ?
#
loop_
_entity_poly.entity_id
_entity_poly.type
_entity_poly.pdbx_seq_one_letter_code
_entity_poly.pdbx_strand_id
1 'polypeptide(L)'
;MSELIKEIQNGRILKNNGSWMYCNKCDKTVGYLCYSTYQDFQFDFICKCGNKGSFRLKYQTENGLTKPNEELKTVKNRLCCPNDDSPLFTIVDKNIEKVKYKVTCKKCSTTYEN
;
A
#
# COMPACT_ATOMS: atom_id res chain seq x y z
N MET A 1 -22.27 4.43 -4.03
CA MET A 1 -20.96 5.11 -3.98
C MET A 1 -20.06 4.27 -3.09
N SER A 2 -18.87 3.88 -3.54
CA SER A 2 -17.97 3.07 -2.70
C SER A 2 -17.33 3.96 -1.62
N GLU A 3 -17.60 3.67 -0.35
CA GLU A 3 -16.97 4.37 0.76
C GLU A 3 -15.51 3.91 0.93
N LEU A 4 -14.61 4.88 1.02
CA LEU A 4 -13.18 4.66 1.28
C LEU A 4 -12.89 5.01 2.73
N ILE A 5 -12.58 3.99 3.52
CA ILE A 5 -12.07 4.17 4.88
C ILE A 5 -10.57 4.44 4.77
N LYS A 6 -10.13 5.60 5.27
CA LYS A 6 -8.72 5.96 5.35
C LYS A 6 -8.32 6.25 6.79
N GLU A 7 -7.30 5.56 7.27
CA GLU A 7 -6.69 5.78 8.58
C GLU A 7 -5.18 5.94 8.34
N ILE A 8 -4.64 7.10 8.66
CA ILE A 8 -3.23 7.41 8.45
C ILE A 8 -2.66 7.88 9.78
N GLN A 9 -1.61 7.22 10.26
CA GLN A 9 -0.89 7.61 11.47
C GLN A 9 0.56 7.93 11.15
N ASN A 10 1.05 9.05 11.67
CA ASN A 10 2.43 9.52 11.53
C ASN A 10 2.97 9.53 10.08
N GLY A 11 2.05 9.64 9.12
CA GLY A 11 2.32 9.69 7.69
C GLY A 11 1.39 10.69 7.01
N ARG A 12 1.70 10.99 5.74
CA ARG A 12 0.87 11.83 4.87
C ARG A 12 0.81 11.18 3.50
N ILE A 13 -0.36 11.21 2.88
CA ILE A 13 -0.55 10.85 1.48
C ILE A 13 -0.90 12.10 0.69
N LEU A 14 -0.37 12.23 -0.53
CA LEU A 14 -0.59 13.41 -1.37
C LEU A 14 -2.04 13.54 -1.88
N LYS A 15 -2.69 12.44 -2.28
CA LYS A 15 -4.08 12.44 -2.76
C LYS A 15 -4.94 11.49 -1.94
N ASN A 16 -6.19 11.84 -1.67
CA ASN A 16 -7.07 11.09 -0.76
C ASN A 16 -7.17 9.57 -0.97
N ASN A 17 -6.93 9.07 -2.18
CA ASN A 17 -7.05 7.67 -2.57
C ASN A 17 -5.76 7.06 -3.12
N GLY A 18 -4.60 7.70 -2.97
CA GLY A 18 -3.33 7.17 -3.46
C GLY A 18 -2.30 8.26 -3.77
N SER A 19 -1.30 7.93 -4.59
CA SER A 19 -0.10 8.73 -4.88
C SER A 19 1.00 8.57 -3.83
N TRP A 20 1.88 9.57 -3.72
CA TRP A 20 3.05 9.54 -2.85
C TRP A 20 2.69 9.52 -1.37
N MET A 21 3.36 8.62 -0.64
CA MET A 21 3.30 8.46 0.80
C MET A 21 4.56 9.07 1.43
N TYR A 22 4.39 9.83 2.51
CA TYR A 22 5.45 10.55 3.20
C TYR A 22 5.42 10.27 4.69
N CYS A 23 6.59 10.28 5.31
CA CYS A 23 6.74 10.24 6.75
C CYS A 23 6.49 11.63 7.34
N ASN A 24 5.59 11.78 8.32
CA ASN A 24 5.25 13.09 8.89
C ASN A 24 6.47 13.76 9.57
N LYS A 25 7.32 12.98 10.26
CA LYS A 25 8.46 13.51 11.02
C LYS A 25 9.60 14.11 10.18
N CYS A 26 9.88 13.55 8.99
CA CYS A 26 11.04 13.94 8.18
C CYS A 26 10.67 14.36 6.75
N ASP A 27 9.38 14.37 6.43
CA ASP A 27 8.79 14.63 5.11
C ASP A 27 9.40 13.84 3.94
N LYS A 28 10.12 12.75 4.24
CA LYS A 28 10.70 11.87 3.23
C LYS A 28 9.65 10.92 2.69
N THR A 29 9.73 10.67 1.39
CA THR A 29 8.87 9.70 0.68
C THR A 29 9.17 8.28 1.15
N VAL A 30 8.14 7.56 1.57
CA VAL A 30 8.22 6.15 2.01
C VAL A 30 7.65 5.19 0.97
N GLY A 31 6.82 5.68 0.05
CA GLY A 31 6.30 4.86 -1.04
C GLY A 31 5.37 5.62 -1.97
N TYR A 32 4.78 4.88 -2.90
CA TYR A 32 3.76 5.37 -3.81
C TYR A 32 2.65 4.33 -3.94
N LEU A 33 1.39 4.74 -3.75
CA LEU A 33 0.21 3.88 -3.85
C LEU A 33 -0.55 4.17 -5.16
N CYS A 34 -0.83 3.16 -5.97
CA CYS A 34 -1.66 3.34 -7.16
C CYS A 34 -3.14 3.45 -6.78
N TYR A 35 -3.79 4.53 -7.16
CA TYR A 35 -5.09 4.95 -6.64
C TYR A 35 -6.32 4.13 -7.08
N SER A 36 -6.14 3.09 -7.89
CA SER A 36 -7.26 2.42 -8.58
C SER A 36 -7.15 0.89 -8.67
N THR A 37 -6.07 0.30 -8.17
CA THR A 37 -5.77 -1.12 -8.36
C THR A 37 -5.94 -1.96 -7.09
N TYR A 38 -6.14 -1.33 -5.92
CA TYR A 38 -6.30 -2.02 -4.65
C TYR A 38 -7.72 -1.88 -4.07
N GLN A 39 -8.09 -2.83 -3.22
CA GLN A 39 -9.33 -2.88 -2.45
C GLN A 39 -9.07 -2.61 -0.96
N ASP A 40 -8.09 -3.28 -0.36
CA ASP A 40 -7.60 -3.02 0.99
C ASP A 40 -6.09 -2.81 0.90
N PHE A 41 -5.56 -1.85 1.63
CA PHE A 41 -4.16 -1.51 1.67
C PHE A 41 -3.80 -1.13 3.09
N GLN A 42 -2.93 -1.91 3.71
CA GLN A 42 -2.31 -1.65 5.00
C GLN A 42 -0.81 -1.59 4.80
N PHE A 43 -0.17 -0.59 5.36
CA PHE A 43 1.24 -0.35 5.20
C PHE A 43 1.80 0.26 6.48
N ASP A 44 2.53 -0.54 7.22
CA ASP A 44 3.21 -0.15 8.43
C ASP A 44 4.69 0.03 8.12
N PHE A 45 5.26 1.17 8.48
CA PHE A 45 6.66 1.47 8.22
C PHE A 45 7.34 2.09 9.43
N ILE A 46 8.61 1.72 9.60
CA ILE A 46 9.54 2.35 10.52
C ILE A 46 10.51 3.15 9.65
N CYS A 47 10.39 4.46 9.67
CA CYS A 47 11.30 5.35 8.96
C CYS A 47 12.66 5.39 9.68
N LYS A 48 13.75 5.54 8.92
CA LYS A 48 15.11 5.69 9.45
C LYS A 48 15.30 6.90 10.38
N CYS A 49 14.35 7.84 10.43
CA CYS A 49 14.34 8.93 11.41
C CYS A 49 13.77 8.52 12.80
N GLY A 50 13.48 7.22 12.99
CA GLY A 50 12.87 6.65 14.18
C GLY A 50 11.35 6.84 14.27
N ASN A 51 10.70 7.36 13.23
CA ASN A 51 9.24 7.50 13.20
C ASN A 51 8.57 6.20 12.78
N LYS A 52 7.47 5.84 13.43
CA LYS A 52 6.64 4.69 13.07
C LYS A 52 5.30 5.18 12.56
N GLY A 53 4.99 4.89 11.31
CA GLY A 53 3.72 5.28 10.71
C GLY A 53 2.97 4.10 10.12
N SER A 54 1.68 4.29 9.95
CA SER A 54 0.78 3.31 9.37
C SER A 54 -0.17 4.00 8.39
N PHE A 55 -0.44 3.32 7.28
CA PHE A 55 -1.45 3.73 6.31
C PHE A 55 -2.42 2.58 6.15
N ARG A 56 -3.71 2.86 6.29
CA ARG A 56 -4.78 1.90 6.06
C ARG A 56 -5.83 2.54 5.18
N LEU A 57 -6.00 1.99 3.99
CA LEU A 57 -6.96 2.43 2.99
C LEU A 57 -7.79 1.23 2.56
N LYS A 58 -9.08 1.23 2.89
CA LYS A 58 -9.99 0.12 2.60
C LYS A 58 -11.24 0.63 1.90
N TYR A 59 -11.51 0.07 0.73
CA TYR A 59 -12.77 0.21 0.03
C TYR A 59 -13.77 -0.81 0.58
N GLN A 60 -14.97 -0.36 0.96
CA GLN A 60 -16.07 -1.27 1.21
C GLN A 60 -16.51 -1.92 -0.12
N THR A 61 -16.21 -3.20 -0.28
CA THR A 61 -16.68 -4.01 -1.40
C THR A 61 -17.07 -5.39 -0.88
N GLU A 62 -18.16 -5.95 -1.43
CA GLU A 62 -18.75 -7.22 -0.99
C GLU A 62 -18.02 -8.47 -1.51
N ASN A 63 -16.90 -8.27 -2.20
CA ASN A 63 -16.17 -9.36 -2.84
C ASN A 63 -15.43 -10.23 -1.80
N GLY A 64 -15.57 -11.55 -1.93
CA GLY A 64 -14.82 -12.53 -1.15
C GLY A 64 -13.30 -12.41 -1.39
N LEU A 65 -12.53 -12.46 -0.32
CA LEU A 65 -11.06 -12.39 -0.36
C LEU A 65 -10.49 -13.75 -0.77
N THR A 66 -9.57 -13.74 -1.73
CA THR A 66 -8.82 -14.93 -2.16
C THR A 66 -7.42 -14.91 -1.57
N LYS A 67 -6.90 -16.11 -1.24
CA LYS A 67 -5.51 -16.27 -0.80
C LYS A 67 -4.56 -16.19 -2.00
N PRO A 68 -3.37 -15.61 -1.83
CA PRO A 68 -2.36 -15.59 -2.87
C PRO A 68 -1.73 -16.98 -2.99
N ASN A 69 -1.56 -17.45 -4.22
CA ASN A 69 -0.71 -18.61 -4.51
C ASN A 69 0.75 -18.19 -4.76
N GLU A 70 0.97 -16.93 -5.14
CA GLU A 70 2.29 -16.37 -5.46
C GLU A 70 2.48 -15.02 -4.75
N GLU A 71 3.74 -14.64 -4.50
CA GLU A 71 4.08 -13.33 -3.95
C GLU A 71 3.95 -12.21 -5.02
N LEU A 72 3.94 -10.95 -4.56
CA LEU A 72 3.89 -9.79 -5.46
C LEU A 72 5.11 -9.76 -6.39
N LYS A 73 4.88 -9.50 -7.67
CA LYS A 73 5.96 -9.38 -8.66
C LYS A 73 6.49 -7.95 -8.64
N THR A 74 7.80 -7.77 -8.51
CA THR A 74 8.42 -6.45 -8.60
C THR A 74 8.81 -6.15 -10.06
N VAL A 75 8.09 -5.24 -10.71
CA VAL A 75 8.38 -4.80 -12.08
C VAL A 75 8.75 -3.32 -12.07
N LYS A 76 9.99 -2.98 -12.46
CA LYS A 76 10.51 -1.59 -12.48
C LYS A 76 10.31 -0.87 -11.13
N ASN A 77 10.65 -1.52 -10.02
CA ASN A 77 10.44 -1.05 -8.63
C ASN A 77 8.97 -0.89 -8.19
N ARG A 78 8.01 -1.42 -8.96
CA ARG A 78 6.59 -1.42 -8.58
C ARG A 78 6.18 -2.83 -8.20
N LEU A 79 5.51 -2.98 -7.07
CA LEU A 79 4.88 -4.21 -6.67
C LEU A 79 3.58 -4.35 -7.45
N CYS A 80 3.59 -5.29 -8.39
CA CYS A 80 2.48 -5.62 -9.25
C CYS A 80 1.84 -6.94 -8.78
N CYS A 81 0.54 -7.04 -9.00
CA CYS A 81 -0.18 -8.28 -8.75
C CYS A 81 0.22 -9.34 -9.80
N PRO A 82 0.64 -10.55 -9.40
CA PRO A 82 1.08 -11.61 -10.31
C PRO A 82 0.00 -12.14 -11.26
N ASN A 83 -1.28 -11.96 -10.90
CA ASN A 83 -2.42 -12.48 -11.65
C ASN A 83 -2.89 -11.58 -12.80
N ASP A 84 -2.68 -10.27 -12.70
CA ASP A 84 -3.25 -9.28 -13.64
C ASP A 84 -2.25 -8.19 -14.07
N ASP A 85 -0.99 -8.31 -13.64
CA ASP A 85 0.10 -7.35 -13.82
C ASP A 85 -0.23 -5.91 -13.39
N SER A 86 -1.28 -5.71 -12.59
CA SER A 86 -1.69 -4.38 -12.16
C SER A 86 -0.68 -3.83 -11.14
N PRO A 87 -0.17 -2.60 -11.32
CA PRO A 87 0.73 -1.99 -10.36
C PRO A 87 -0.06 -1.59 -9.11
N LEU A 88 0.26 -2.16 -7.96
CA LEU A 88 -0.42 -1.89 -6.69
C LEU A 88 0.24 -0.73 -5.96
N PHE A 89 1.52 -0.86 -5.63
CA PHE A 89 2.25 0.16 -4.89
C PHE A 89 3.76 0.04 -5.10
N THR A 90 4.53 0.96 -4.53
CA THR A 90 5.99 1.01 -4.59
C THR A 90 6.50 1.38 -3.22
N ILE A 91 7.56 0.70 -2.78
CA ILE A 91 8.23 0.97 -1.52
C ILE A 91 9.52 1.73 -1.81
N VAL A 92 9.81 2.74 -1.00
CA VAL A 92 11.02 3.55 -1.11
C VAL A 92 11.95 3.19 0.05
N ASP A 93 12.62 2.05 -0.10
CA ASP A 93 13.46 1.43 0.95
C ASP A 93 14.62 2.32 1.40
N LYS A 94 15.02 3.29 0.59
CA LYS A 94 16.08 4.25 0.97
C LYS A 94 15.76 4.99 2.29
N ASN A 95 14.48 5.23 2.57
CA ASN A 95 14.01 6.01 3.72
C ASN A 95 13.36 5.16 4.82
N ILE A 96 13.08 3.89 4.54
CA ILE A 96 12.44 2.95 5.46
C ILE A 96 13.51 2.01 6.04
N GLU A 97 13.40 1.71 7.31
CA GLU A 97 14.22 0.74 8.02
C GLU A 97 13.54 -0.63 8.08
N LYS A 98 12.23 -0.64 8.38
CA LYS A 98 11.39 -1.84 8.33
C LYS A 98 10.03 -1.48 7.75
N VAL A 99 9.49 -2.35 6.92
CA VAL A 99 8.16 -2.21 6.34
C VAL A 99 7.40 -3.52 6.49
N LYS A 100 6.12 -3.41 6.78
CA LYS A 100 5.14 -4.49 6.66
C LYS A 100 4.00 -3.98 5.84
N TYR A 101 3.44 -4.81 4.98
CA TYR A 101 2.32 -4.39 4.16
C TYR A 101 1.35 -5.53 3.94
N LYS A 102 0.11 -5.15 3.68
CA LYS A 102 -0.96 -6.04 3.26
C LYS A 102 -1.79 -5.33 2.22
N VAL A 103 -1.84 -5.85 1.00
CA VAL A 103 -2.61 -5.27 -0.09
C VAL A 103 -3.52 -6.31 -0.73
N THR A 104 -4.77 -5.95 -0.93
CA THR A 104 -5.73 -6.74 -1.70
C THR A 104 -5.90 -6.12 -3.07
N CYS A 105 -5.62 -6.86 -4.13
CA CYS A 105 -5.84 -6.40 -5.50
C CYS A 105 -7.34 -6.35 -5.79
N LYS A 106 -7.81 -5.24 -6.36
CA LYS A 106 -9.23 -5.02 -6.69
C LYS A 106 -9.74 -5.93 -7.81
N LYS A 107 -8.87 -6.32 -8.74
CA LYS A 107 -9.30 -7.14 -9.91
C LYS A 107 -9.41 -8.62 -9.59
N CYS A 108 -8.41 -9.18 -8.93
CA CYS A 108 -8.37 -10.61 -8.62
C CYS A 108 -8.78 -10.94 -7.17
N SER A 109 -9.12 -9.93 -6.35
CA SER A 109 -9.49 -10.06 -4.93
C SER A 109 -8.46 -10.79 -4.06
N THR A 110 -7.23 -10.92 -4.55
CA THR A 110 -6.15 -11.62 -3.88
C THR A 110 -5.45 -10.72 -2.89
N THR A 111 -5.24 -11.20 -1.66
CA THR A 111 -4.60 -10.44 -0.59
C THR A 111 -3.15 -10.88 -0.38
N TYR A 112 -2.20 -9.98 -0.62
CA TYR A 112 -0.77 -10.22 -0.46
C TYR A 112 -0.27 -9.55 0.82
N GLU A 113 0.56 -10.23 1.60
CA GLU A 113 1.12 -9.71 2.86
C GLU A 113 2.61 -10.06 3.03
N ASN A 114 3.35 -9.20 3.74
CA ASN A 114 4.77 -9.38 4.10
C ASN A 114 5.06 -8.69 5.44
#